data_AF-A0A3R8S237-F1
#
_entry.id   AF-A0A3R8S237-F1
#
_cell.length_a   1.000
_cell.length_b   1.000
_cell.length_c   1.000
_cell.angle_alpha   90.00
_cell.angle_beta   90.00
_cell.angle_gamma   90.00
#
_symmetry.space_group_name_H-M   'P 1'
#
loop_
_entity.id
_entity.type
_entity.pdbx_description
1 polymer ?
#
loop_
_entity_poly.entity_id
_entity_poly.type
_entity_poly.pdbx_seq_one_letter_code
_entity_poly.pdbx_strand_id
1 'polypeptide(L)'
;MVRPEPLTVLPACVWTDTEREVISLGHISRAMEGKWHVVSEGDTVLLLRSWTGHAIYRAEFGPVDASEGGGWRIVRAEAERDPDRYRDFGADFDAVMLELVLRTYALSEPAAELRTRMVLLVAESTGRDDTRSALVQMSLLGMRTDPGPADRP
;
A
#
# COMPACT_ATOMS: atom_id res chain seq x y z
N MET A 1 7.58 17.28 -14.36
CA MET A 1 6.88 16.01 -14.06
C MET A 1 7.95 14.97 -13.84
N VAL A 2 8.15 14.56 -12.60
CA VAL A 2 9.05 13.44 -12.29
C VAL A 2 8.39 12.16 -12.81
N ARG A 3 9.18 11.27 -13.42
CA ARG A 3 8.67 9.99 -13.91
C ARG A 3 8.66 9.01 -12.73
N PRO A 4 7.64 8.15 -12.57
CA PRO A 4 7.69 7.05 -11.62
C PRO A 4 8.93 6.18 -11.84
N GLU A 5 9.53 5.69 -10.76
CA GLU A 5 10.73 4.86 -10.80
C GLU A 5 10.42 3.43 -10.37
N PRO A 6 10.99 2.40 -11.03
CA PRO A 6 10.84 1.02 -10.61
C PRO A 6 11.36 0.78 -9.19
N LEU A 7 10.62 0.01 -8.40
CA LEU A 7 11.07 -0.44 -7.08
C LEU A 7 12.18 -1.49 -7.23
N THR A 8 13.24 -1.33 -6.45
CA THR A 8 14.34 -2.29 -6.36
C THR A 8 14.09 -3.40 -5.33
N VAL A 9 13.18 -3.16 -4.39
CA VAL A 9 12.71 -4.12 -3.38
C VAL A 9 11.19 -4.28 -3.55
N LEU A 10 10.73 -5.52 -3.66
CA LEU A 10 9.31 -5.85 -3.76
C LEU A 10 8.83 -6.52 -2.47
N PRO A 11 7.52 -6.43 -2.14
CA PRO A 11 6.94 -7.23 -1.09
C PRO A 11 7.21 -8.72 -1.29
N ALA A 12 7.64 -9.41 -0.23
CA ALA A 12 7.95 -10.83 -0.27
C ALA A 12 6.72 -11.72 -0.08
N CYS A 13 5.57 -11.15 0.26
CA CYS A 13 4.36 -11.91 0.52
C CYS A 13 3.79 -12.55 -0.75
N VAL A 14 3.10 -13.67 -0.54
CA VAL A 14 2.30 -14.35 -1.54
C VAL A 14 0.85 -14.27 -1.07
N TRP A 15 -0.02 -13.82 -1.96
CA TRP A 15 -1.46 -13.75 -1.76
C TRP A 15 -2.13 -14.98 -2.34
N THR A 16 -3.12 -15.50 -1.63
CA THR A 16 -4.01 -16.55 -2.13
C THR A 16 -4.88 -16.03 -3.28
N ASP A 17 -5.50 -16.95 -4.03
CA ASP A 17 -6.44 -16.59 -5.10
C ASP A 17 -7.60 -15.74 -4.56
N THR A 18 -8.12 -16.07 -3.38
CA THR A 18 -9.20 -15.31 -2.72
C THR A 18 -8.76 -13.89 -2.36
N GLU A 19 -7.56 -13.73 -1.78
CA GLU A 19 -7.03 -12.39 -1.48
C GLU A 19 -6.79 -11.58 -2.76
N ARG A 20 -6.28 -12.23 -3.81
CA ARG A 20 -6.06 -11.61 -5.12
C ARG A 20 -7.39 -11.14 -5.74
N GLU A 21 -8.45 -11.93 -5.61
CA GLU A 21 -9.80 -11.56 -6.05
C GLU A 21 -10.31 -10.35 -5.28
N VAL A 22 -10.18 -10.32 -3.94
CA VAL A 22 -10.57 -9.16 -3.13
C VAL A 22 -9.76 -7.91 -3.49
N ILE A 23 -8.45 -8.04 -3.72
CA ILE A 23 -7.60 -6.94 -4.20
C ILE A 23 -8.07 -6.44 -5.57
N SER A 24 -8.54 -7.32 -6.45
CA SER A 24 -9.05 -6.94 -7.77
C SER A 24 -10.34 -6.10 -7.70
N LEU A 25 -11.13 -6.25 -6.64
CA LEU A 25 -12.31 -5.40 -6.40
C LEU A 25 -11.93 -3.97 -5.98
N GLY A 26 -10.70 -3.78 -5.49
CA GLY A 26 -10.18 -2.49 -5.05
C GLY A 26 -10.86 -1.96 -3.78
N HIS A 27 -10.59 -0.69 -3.48
CA HIS A 27 -11.16 0.04 -2.35
C HIS A 27 -11.12 1.54 -2.58
N ILE A 28 -12.25 2.21 -2.35
CA ILE A 28 -12.35 3.68 -2.41
C ILE A 28 -12.70 4.22 -1.02
N SER A 29 -11.74 4.90 -0.40
CA SER A 29 -11.95 5.64 0.86
C SER A 29 -12.98 6.75 0.67
N ARG A 30 -13.91 6.89 1.62
CA ARG A 30 -14.98 7.91 1.57
C ARG A 30 -14.86 8.98 2.66
N ALA A 31 -13.98 8.79 3.64
CA ALA A 31 -13.75 9.70 4.75
C ALA A 31 -12.31 10.25 4.74
N MET A 32 -12.08 11.38 5.40
CA MET A 32 -10.77 12.08 5.43
C MET A 32 -9.66 11.27 6.12
N GLU A 33 -10.05 10.36 7.01
CA GLU A 33 -9.19 9.42 7.72
C GLU A 33 -8.66 8.34 6.77
N GLY A 34 -9.43 7.99 5.74
CA GLY A 34 -9.03 7.05 4.69
C GLY A 34 -8.11 7.73 3.70
N LYS A 35 -6.83 7.36 3.73
CA LYS A 35 -5.74 8.03 3.02
C LYS A 35 -5.47 7.45 1.64
N TRP A 36 -6.01 6.27 1.37
CA TRP A 36 -5.64 5.47 0.21
C TRP A 36 -6.86 5.01 -0.59
N HIS A 37 -6.69 4.99 -1.91
CA HIS A 37 -7.52 4.23 -2.82
C HIS A 37 -6.69 3.08 -3.38
N VAL A 38 -7.35 1.94 -3.55
CA VAL A 38 -6.81 0.77 -4.25
C VAL A 38 -7.67 0.61 -5.50
N VAL A 39 -7.07 0.77 -6.69
CA VAL A 39 -7.77 0.64 -7.97
C VAL A 39 -7.07 -0.41 -8.79
N SER A 40 -7.82 -1.39 -9.29
CA SER A 40 -7.25 -2.52 -10.03
C SER A 40 -7.72 -2.51 -11.49
N GLU A 41 -6.80 -2.85 -12.39
CA GLU A 41 -7.05 -3.01 -13.83
C GLU A 41 -6.30 -4.27 -14.29
N GLY A 42 -7.04 -5.36 -14.51
CA GLY A 42 -6.45 -6.68 -14.79
C GLY A 42 -5.51 -7.11 -13.67
N ASP A 43 -4.24 -7.33 -14.01
CA ASP A 43 -3.17 -7.70 -13.07
C ASP A 43 -2.38 -6.53 -12.50
N THR A 44 -2.75 -5.30 -12.85
CA THR A 44 -2.17 -4.10 -12.25
C THR A 44 -3.04 -3.56 -11.14
N VAL A 45 -2.42 -3.14 -10.04
CA VAL A 45 -3.04 -2.34 -8.98
C VAL A 45 -2.35 -0.97 -8.88
N LEU A 46 -3.15 0.06 -8.66
CA LEU A 46 -2.74 1.43 -8.39
C LEU A 46 -3.13 1.79 -6.96
N LEU A 47 -2.16 2.32 -6.20
CA LEU A 47 -2.37 2.87 -4.87
C LEU A 47 -2.33 4.39 -4.96
N LEU A 48 -3.47 5.04 -4.73
CA LEU A 48 -3.59 6.49 -4.86
C LEU A 48 -3.82 7.15 -3.50
N ARG A 49 -3.32 8.37 -3.32
CA ARG A 49 -3.75 9.23 -2.20
C ARG A 49 -5.20 9.66 -2.43
N SER A 50 -6.05 9.42 -1.43
CA SER A 50 -7.50 9.61 -1.57
C SER A 50 -7.93 11.05 -1.89
N TRP A 51 -7.24 12.06 -1.35
CA TRP A 51 -7.65 13.46 -1.53
C TRP A 51 -6.96 14.19 -2.69
N THR A 52 -5.82 13.69 -3.20
CA THR A 52 -5.16 14.28 -4.38
C THR A 52 -5.35 13.46 -5.64
N GLY A 53 -5.67 12.17 -5.52
CA GLY A 53 -5.67 11.23 -6.63
C GLY A 53 -4.28 10.92 -7.18
N HIS A 54 -3.20 11.31 -6.50
CA HIS A 54 -1.84 10.97 -6.94
C HIS A 54 -1.62 9.46 -6.80
N ALA A 55 -1.28 8.79 -7.90
CA ALA A 55 -0.85 7.40 -7.89
C ALA A 55 0.56 7.32 -7.30
N ILE A 56 0.68 6.79 -6.09
CA ILE A 56 1.96 6.68 -5.39
C ILE A 56 2.66 5.39 -5.78
N TYR A 57 1.91 4.30 -5.90
CA TYR A 57 2.44 3.01 -6.32
C TYR A 57 1.63 2.44 -7.48
N ARG A 58 2.33 1.83 -8.42
CA ARG A 58 1.76 0.93 -9.44
C ARG A 58 2.43 -0.42 -9.25
N ALA A 59 1.66 -1.49 -9.15
CA ALA A 59 2.21 -2.84 -8.99
C ALA A 59 1.51 -3.83 -9.91
N GLU A 60 2.27 -4.76 -10.47
CA GLU A 60 1.83 -5.84 -11.33
C GLU A 60 1.92 -7.15 -10.56
N PHE A 61 0.80 -7.88 -10.50
CA PHE A 61 0.75 -9.23 -9.95
C PHE A 61 1.13 -10.27 -11.00
N GLY A 62 1.78 -11.34 -10.56
CA GLY A 62 2.01 -12.54 -11.35
C GLY A 62 1.80 -13.80 -10.53
N PRO A 63 1.42 -14.91 -11.17
CA PRO A 63 1.24 -16.18 -10.49
C PRO A 63 2.58 -16.72 -9.97
N VAL A 64 2.52 -17.38 -8.82
CA VAL A 64 3.60 -18.23 -8.29
C VAL A 64 3.40 -19.65 -8.81
N ASP A 65 4.49 -20.35 -9.09
CA ASP A 65 4.42 -21.72 -9.60
C ASP A 65 3.64 -22.62 -8.60
N ALA A 66 2.76 -23.47 -9.12
CA ALA A 66 1.97 -24.39 -8.30
C ALA A 66 2.85 -25.39 -7.52
N SER A 67 4.05 -25.69 -8.03
CA SER A 67 5.05 -26.51 -7.33
C SER A 67 5.70 -25.79 -6.14
N GLU A 68 5.62 -24.46 -6.07
CA GLU A 68 6.11 -23.63 -4.96
C GLU A 68 5.00 -23.25 -3.97
N GLY A 69 3.81 -23.85 -4.10
CA GLY A 69 2.65 -23.57 -3.25
C GLY A 69 1.57 -22.69 -3.89
N GLY A 70 1.80 -22.20 -5.12
CA GLY A 70 0.84 -21.39 -5.87
C GLY A 70 0.58 -20.00 -5.28
N GLY A 71 -0.49 -19.35 -5.75
CA GLY A 71 -0.87 -18.00 -5.35
C GLY A 71 -0.28 -16.91 -6.25
N TRP A 72 -0.23 -15.69 -5.72
CA TRP A 72 0.11 -14.48 -6.46
C TRP A 72 1.15 -13.66 -5.72
N ARG A 73 2.05 -13.02 -6.45
CA ARG A 73 3.02 -12.08 -5.89
C ARG A 73 3.15 -10.85 -6.77
N ILE A 74 3.71 -9.79 -6.23
CA ILE A 74 4.08 -8.62 -7.03
C ILE A 74 5.37 -8.95 -7.78
N VAL A 75 5.33 -8.84 -9.11
CA VAL A 75 6.48 -9.13 -9.99
C VAL A 75 7.15 -7.88 -10.52
N ARG A 76 6.42 -6.75 -10.55
CA ARG A 76 6.94 -5.41 -10.85
C ARG A 76 6.20 -4.38 -10.03
N ALA A 77 6.91 -3.34 -9.62
CA ALA A 77 6.27 -2.16 -9.04
C ALA A 77 7.06 -0.91 -9.40
N GLU A 78 6.36 0.22 -9.43
CA GLU A 78 6.91 1.55 -9.63
C GLU A 78 6.33 2.49 -8.56
N ALA A 79 7.09 3.51 -8.20
CA ALA A 79 6.69 4.50 -7.22
C ALA A 79 6.86 5.94 -7.74
N GLU A 80 5.95 6.82 -7.30
CA GLU A 80 6.07 8.26 -7.49
C GLU A 80 7.29 8.81 -6.71
N ARG A 81 8.05 9.68 -7.37
CA ARG A 81 9.30 10.26 -6.85
C ARG A 81 9.29 11.79 -6.82
N ASP A 82 8.21 12.42 -7.25
CA ASP A 82 8.01 13.84 -7.03
C ASP A 82 7.83 14.11 -5.51
N PRO A 83 8.79 14.80 -4.85
CA PRO A 83 8.76 15.01 -3.41
C PRO A 83 7.59 15.90 -2.96
N ASP A 84 7.00 16.69 -3.87
CA ASP A 84 5.80 17.48 -3.59
C ASP A 84 4.53 16.62 -3.57
N ARG A 85 4.57 15.42 -4.16
CA ARG A 85 3.44 14.49 -4.22
C ARG A 85 3.50 13.42 -3.14
N TYR A 86 4.69 12.87 -2.90
CA TYR A 86 4.90 11.87 -1.86
C TYR A 86 6.37 11.84 -1.45
N ARG A 87 6.59 11.71 -0.14
CA ARG A 87 7.94 11.69 0.41
C ARG A 87 8.58 10.32 0.21
N ASP A 88 9.82 10.33 -0.26
CA ASP A 88 10.67 9.15 -0.34
C ASP A 88 11.32 8.86 1.03
N PHE A 89 11.21 7.59 1.47
CA PHE A 89 11.82 7.05 2.69
C PHE A 89 12.70 5.83 2.41
N GLY A 90 12.91 5.47 1.13
CA GLY A 90 13.76 4.36 0.70
C GLY A 90 13.00 3.10 0.25
N ALA A 91 13.72 2.20 -0.42
CA ALA A 91 13.14 1.03 -1.09
C ALA A 91 12.46 0.04 -0.14
N ASP A 92 13.04 -0.21 1.05
CA ASP A 92 12.41 -1.07 2.07
C ASP A 92 11.09 -0.50 2.57
N PHE A 93 11.01 0.83 2.69
CA PHE A 93 9.77 1.50 3.09
C PHE A 93 8.72 1.36 2.00
N ASP A 94 9.08 1.52 0.73
CA ASP A 94 8.16 1.37 -0.39
C ASP A 94 7.56 -0.04 -0.47
N ALA A 95 8.39 -1.08 -0.29
CA ALA A 95 7.90 -2.46 -0.23
C ALA A 95 6.93 -2.67 0.94
N VAL A 96 7.28 -2.17 2.13
CA VAL A 96 6.40 -2.25 3.30
C VAL A 96 5.09 -1.49 3.08
N MET A 97 5.14 -0.29 2.53
CA MET A 97 3.95 0.54 2.29
C MET A 97 3.01 -0.07 1.26
N LEU A 98 3.56 -0.60 0.17
CA LEU A 98 2.79 -1.28 -0.87
C LEU A 98 2.02 -2.47 -0.28
N GLU A 99 2.68 -3.35 0.48
CA GLU A 99 2.02 -4.47 1.14
C GLU A 99 1.00 -4.00 2.20
N LEU A 100 1.40 -3.05 3.04
CA LEU A 100 0.58 -2.56 4.15
C LEU A 100 -0.73 -1.92 3.66
N VAL A 101 -0.67 -1.13 2.59
CA VAL A 101 -1.88 -0.54 2.00
C VAL A 101 -2.77 -1.63 1.41
N LEU A 102 -2.24 -2.64 0.71
CA LEU A 102 -3.07 -3.72 0.17
C LEU A 102 -3.76 -4.51 1.29
N ARG A 103 -3.01 -4.89 2.34
CA ARG A 103 -3.57 -5.60 3.50
C ARG A 103 -4.62 -4.77 4.23
N THR A 104 -4.31 -3.52 4.58
CA THR A 104 -5.23 -2.67 5.34
C THR A 104 -6.42 -2.20 4.51
N TYR A 105 -6.19 -1.70 3.29
CA TYR A 105 -7.22 -1.05 2.49
C TYR A 105 -7.96 -1.97 1.54
N ALA A 106 -7.38 -3.05 1.00
CA ALA A 106 -8.15 -4.00 0.20
C ALA A 106 -8.71 -5.13 1.09
N LEU A 107 -7.85 -5.77 1.89
CA LEU A 107 -8.18 -6.98 2.66
C LEU A 107 -8.78 -6.71 4.05
N SER A 108 -8.84 -5.45 4.50
CA SER A 108 -9.31 -5.06 5.85
C SER A 108 -8.47 -5.65 7.00
N GLU A 109 -7.21 -5.97 6.75
CA GLU A 109 -6.33 -6.58 7.75
C GLU A 109 -5.60 -5.54 8.60
N PRO A 110 -5.37 -5.83 9.90
CA PRO A 110 -4.67 -4.92 10.79
C PRO A 110 -3.18 -4.77 10.44
N ALA A 111 -2.53 -5.82 9.93
CA ALA A 111 -1.13 -5.82 9.49
C ALA A 111 -0.14 -5.18 10.50
N ALA A 112 -0.25 -5.56 11.78
CA ALA A 112 0.46 -4.89 12.88
C ALA A 112 1.99 -4.89 12.73
N GLU A 113 2.57 -5.99 12.26
CA GLU A 113 4.03 -6.10 12.05
C GLU A 113 4.53 -5.13 10.96
N LEU A 114 3.79 -5.00 9.86
CA LEU A 114 4.10 -4.05 8.80
C LEU A 114 3.99 -2.59 9.29
N ARG A 115 3.02 -2.29 10.15
CA ARG A 115 2.90 -0.96 10.77
C ARG A 115 4.10 -0.64 11.64
N THR A 116 4.55 -1.60 12.44
CA THR A 116 5.77 -1.46 13.26
C THR A 116 6.98 -1.22 12.36
N ARG A 117 7.15 -2.04 11.31
CA ARG A 117 8.27 -1.90 10.37
C ARG A 117 8.26 -0.56 9.63
N MET A 118 7.09 -0.08 9.22
CA MET A 118 6.93 1.24 8.61
C MET A 118 7.42 2.36 9.53
N VAL A 119 7.04 2.32 10.82
CA VAL A 119 7.46 3.34 11.80
C VAL A 119 8.99 3.33 11.97
N LEU A 120 9.59 2.15 12.11
CA LEU A 120 11.04 2.00 12.25
C LEU A 120 11.80 2.58 11.05
N LEU A 121 11.38 2.24 9.82
CA LEU A 121 12.02 2.75 8.59
C LEU A 121 11.89 4.28 8.46
N VAL A 122 10.78 4.87 8.92
CA VAL A 122 10.62 6.33 8.96
C VAL A 122 11.52 6.97 10.03
N ALA A 123 11.66 6.34 11.19
CA ALA A 123 12.57 6.81 12.24
C ALA A 123 14.03 6.81 11.74
N GLU A 124 14.46 5.70 11.12
CA GLU A 124 15.79 5.53 10.53
C GLU A 124 16.09 6.58 9.45
N SER A 125 15.17 6.77 8.50
CA SER A 125 15.35 7.73 7.39
C SER A 125 15.27 9.20 7.81
N THR A 126 14.61 9.53 8.92
CA THR A 126 14.47 10.92 9.39
C THR A 126 15.41 11.30 10.53
N GLY A 127 16.11 10.32 11.13
CA GLY A 127 16.95 10.52 12.30
C GLY A 127 16.16 10.98 13.53
N ARG A 128 14.85 10.73 13.59
CA ARG A 128 13.95 11.14 14.68
C ARG A 128 13.56 9.95 15.55
N ASP A 129 13.39 10.22 16.85
CA ASP A 129 13.01 9.25 17.86
C ASP A 129 11.55 8.75 17.71
N ASP A 130 11.30 7.51 18.16
CA ASP A 130 10.08 6.71 17.97
C ASP A 130 8.81 7.28 18.65
N THR A 131 8.94 8.37 19.41
CA THR A 131 7.88 8.99 20.22
C THR A 131 6.70 9.56 19.41
N ARG A 132 6.73 9.49 18.07
CA ARG A 132 5.67 9.97 17.18
C ARG A 132 5.03 8.87 16.32
N SER A 133 5.19 7.60 16.69
CA SER A 133 4.64 6.44 15.95
C SER A 133 3.17 6.60 15.54
N ALA A 134 2.30 7.09 16.44
CA ALA A 134 0.89 7.34 16.14
C ALA A 134 0.67 8.42 15.05
N LEU A 135 1.46 9.51 15.09
CA LEU A 135 1.40 10.56 14.08
C LEU A 135 1.92 10.08 12.72
N VAL A 136 2.98 9.26 12.72
CA VAL A 136 3.52 8.63 11.51
C VAL A 136 2.47 7.72 10.88
N GLN A 137 1.86 6.84 11.67
CA GLN A 137 0.79 5.96 11.19
C GLN A 137 -0.41 6.75 10.65
N MET A 138 -0.87 7.77 11.37
CA MET A 138 -2.02 8.58 10.93
C MET A 138 -1.72 9.36 9.65
N SER A 139 -0.50 9.89 9.51
CA SER A 139 -0.12 10.71 8.35
C SER A 139 0.07 9.88 7.08
N LEU A 140 0.78 8.76 7.20
CA LEU A 140 1.16 7.93 6.05
C LEU A 140 0.05 6.95 5.68
N LEU A 141 -0.46 6.20 6.64
CA LEU A 141 -1.45 5.15 6.40
C LEU A 141 -2.88 5.60 6.67
N GLY A 142 -3.10 6.36 7.74
CA GLY A 142 -4.42 6.72 8.24
C GLY A 142 -5.26 5.51 8.65
N MET A 143 -6.59 5.65 8.57
CA MET A 143 -7.55 4.63 8.99
C MET A 143 -8.45 4.24 7.83
N ARG A 144 -8.47 2.94 7.50
CA ARG A 144 -9.54 2.41 6.66
C ARG A 144 -10.87 2.62 7.39
N THR A 145 -11.77 3.30 6.71
CA THR A 145 -13.17 3.41 7.12
C THR A 145 -13.99 2.55 6.17
N ASP A 146 -14.71 1.57 6.71
CA ASP A 146 -15.72 0.88 5.93
C ASP A 146 -16.89 1.83 5.67
N PRO A 147 -17.63 1.67 4.56
CA PRO A 147 -18.83 2.46 4.33
C PRO A 147 -19.80 2.26 5.50
N GLY A 148 -20.29 3.37 6.05
CA GLY A 148 -21.32 3.34 7.07
C GLY A 148 -22.59 2.65 6.54
N PRO A 149 -23.45 2.11 7.43
CA PRO A 149 -24.65 1.37 7.03
C PRO A 149 -25.64 2.20 6.18
N ALA A 150 -25.53 3.54 6.18
CA ALA A 150 -26.35 4.43 5.36
C ALA A 150 -25.88 4.56 3.89
N ASP A 151 -24.68 4.05 3.55
CA ASP A 151 -24.04 4.25 2.24
C ASP A 151 -23.94 2.95 1.41
N ARG A 152 -24.71 1.92 1.79
CA ARG A 152 -24.85 0.66 1.03
C ARG A 152 -26.10 0.80 0.13
N PRO A 153 -25.99 0.63 -1.20
CA PRO A 153 -27.12 0.77 -2.12
C PRO A 153 -28.21 -0.27 -1.87
#